data_AF-A0A1I6V840-F1
#
_entry.id   AF-A0A1I6V840-F1
#
_cell.length_a   1.000
_cell.length_b   1.000
_cell.length_c   1.000
_cell.angle_alpha   90.00
_cell.angle_beta   90.00
_cell.angle_gamma   90.00
#
_symmetry.space_group_name_H-M   'P 1'
#
loop_
_entity.id
_entity.type
_entity.pdbx_description
1 polymer ?
#
loop_
_entity_poly.entity_id
_entity_poly.type
_entity_poly.pdbx_seq_one_letter_code
_entity_poly.pdbx_strand_id
1 'polypeptide(L)'
;MILPSRRRRSAGVPPLFIVVLASVLPGCAAQVAGPGYGGLPALEAEVEGMRFILRLRPDRAEAVRVSPMFPPNFREVARRAQIAVARESGCMPDWVIGDPAMLEIGLSCDGRPAPKKPRGRHTDCDFLVVRGVSQCG
;
A
#
# COMPACT_ATOMS: atom_id res chain seq x y z
N MET A 1 -8.67 53.64 39.64
CA MET A 1 -9.39 52.43 39.18
C MET A 1 -8.47 51.63 38.28
N ILE A 2 -7.95 50.50 38.74
CA ILE A 2 -7.02 49.63 37.99
C ILE A 2 -7.72 48.26 37.85
N LEU A 3 -7.98 47.83 36.61
CA LEU A 3 -8.57 46.52 36.33
C LEU A 3 -7.56 45.40 36.68
N PRO A 4 -7.98 44.32 37.38
CA PRO A 4 -7.12 43.16 37.56
C PRO A 4 -6.99 42.37 36.25
N SER A 5 -5.75 42.16 35.81
CA SER A 5 -5.39 41.35 34.65
C SER A 5 -5.89 39.91 34.83
N ARG A 6 -6.78 39.47 33.94
CA ARG A 6 -7.29 38.10 33.87
C ARG A 6 -6.15 37.17 33.42
N ARG A 7 -5.47 36.51 34.37
CA ARG A 7 -4.50 35.42 34.09
C ARG A 7 -5.18 34.37 33.21
N ARG A 8 -4.78 34.26 31.94
CA ARG A 8 -5.06 33.09 31.10
C ARG A 8 -4.45 31.88 31.80
N ARG A 9 -5.29 31.01 32.36
CA ARG A 9 -4.86 29.68 32.80
C ARG A 9 -4.52 28.91 31.53
N SER A 10 -3.25 28.81 31.22
CA SER A 10 -2.71 27.80 30.33
C SER A 10 -3.04 26.44 30.95
N ALA A 11 -4.11 25.80 30.45
CA ALA A 11 -4.44 24.42 30.77
C ALA A 11 -3.34 23.53 30.15
N GLY A 12 -2.23 23.38 30.89
CA GLY A 12 -1.18 22.43 30.56
C GLY A 12 -1.76 21.03 30.74
N VAL A 13 -1.75 20.25 29.66
CA VAL A 13 -2.10 18.82 29.72
C VAL A 13 -1.13 18.15 30.69
N PRO A 14 -1.60 17.51 31.77
CA PRO A 14 -0.71 16.95 32.78
C PRO A 14 0.14 15.81 32.18
N PRO A 15 1.40 15.65 32.61
CA PRO A 15 2.33 14.68 32.01
C PRO A 15 1.82 13.23 32.12
N LEU A 16 0.99 12.93 33.12
CA LEU A 16 0.33 11.63 33.28
C LEU A 16 -0.61 11.31 32.10
N PHE A 17 -1.31 12.32 31.55
CA PHE A 17 -2.18 12.13 30.39
C PHE A 17 -1.39 11.80 29.12
N ILE A 18 -0.18 12.36 28.97
CA ILE A 18 0.72 12.06 27.85
C ILE A 18 1.25 10.62 27.96
N VAL A 19 1.63 10.17 29.16
CA VAL A 19 2.11 8.79 29.40
C VAL A 19 0.99 7.76 29.21
N VAL A 20 -0.21 8.03 29.72
CA VAL A 20 -1.37 7.15 29.53
C VAL A 20 -1.74 7.06 28.04
N LEU A 21 -1.79 8.17 27.31
CA LEU A 21 -2.08 8.16 25.87
C LEU A 21 -1.01 7.40 25.06
N ALA A 22 0.26 7.52 25.42
CA ALA A 22 1.36 6.78 24.79
C ALA A 22 1.32 5.27 25.08
N SER A 23 0.76 4.86 26.23
CA SER A 23 0.70 3.45 26.66
C SER A 23 -0.43 2.62 26.05
N VAL A 24 -1.46 3.27 25.47
CA VAL A 24 -2.63 2.60 24.85
C VAL A 24 -2.45 2.38 23.33
N LEU A 25 -1.26 2.64 22.80
CA LEU A 25 -0.91 2.40 21.39
C LEU A 25 0.04 1.20 21.18
N PRO A 26 -0.16 -0.01 21.76
CA PRO A 26 0.48 -1.18 21.17
C PRO A 26 -0.09 -1.33 19.76
N GLY A 27 0.75 -0.99 18.78
CA GLY A 27 0.37 -0.71 17.41
C GLY A 27 -0.38 -1.86 16.75
N CYS A 28 -1.54 -1.54 16.18
CA CYS A 28 -2.08 -2.29 15.05
C CYS A 28 -1.16 -2.07 13.84
N ALA A 29 0.01 -2.72 13.82
CA ALA A 29 0.78 -2.94 12.60
C ALA A 29 0.19 -4.10 11.77
N ALA A 30 -1.12 -4.33 11.91
CA ALA A 30 -1.84 -5.28 11.10
C ALA A 30 -1.88 -4.73 9.68
N GLN A 31 -0.98 -5.23 8.85
CA GLN A 31 -0.98 -4.97 7.42
C GLN A 31 -2.27 -5.55 6.85
N VAL A 32 -3.19 -4.66 6.47
CA VAL A 32 -4.48 -5.05 5.93
C VAL A 32 -4.26 -5.63 4.54
N ALA A 33 -4.65 -6.88 4.35
CA ALA A 33 -4.66 -7.52 3.04
C ALA A 33 -5.78 -6.89 2.18
N GLY A 34 -5.55 -6.81 0.87
CA GLY A 34 -6.58 -6.38 -0.05
C GLY A 34 -7.75 -7.37 -0.13
N PRO A 35 -8.86 -6.97 -0.75
CA PRO A 35 -10.02 -7.84 -0.94
C PRO A 35 -9.62 -9.14 -1.65
N GLY A 36 -9.95 -10.27 -1.04
CA GLY A 36 -9.61 -11.60 -1.57
C GLY A 36 -8.22 -12.14 -1.21
N TYR A 37 -7.45 -11.41 -0.40
CA TYR A 37 -6.16 -11.86 0.15
C TYR A 37 -6.15 -11.99 1.68
N GLY A 38 -7.29 -11.74 2.34
CA GLY A 38 -7.45 -11.91 3.78
C GLY A 38 -7.19 -13.35 4.24
N GLY A 39 -6.46 -13.50 5.35
CA GLY A 39 -6.12 -14.80 5.94
C GLY A 39 -4.99 -15.56 5.23
N LEU A 40 -4.43 -15.04 4.15
CA LEU A 40 -3.26 -15.62 3.49
C LEU A 40 -1.97 -15.28 4.24
N PRO A 41 -0.96 -16.18 4.21
CA PRO A 41 0.34 -15.90 4.80
C PRO A 41 0.99 -14.69 4.14
N ALA A 42 1.55 -13.81 4.97
CA ALA A 42 2.34 -12.66 4.53
C ALA A 42 3.80 -13.09 4.40
N LEU A 43 4.36 -13.00 3.20
CA LEU A 43 5.76 -13.34 2.92
C LEU A 43 6.56 -12.06 2.71
N GLU A 44 7.67 -11.90 3.43
CA GLU A 44 8.59 -10.78 3.20
C GLU A 44 9.56 -11.12 2.08
N ALA A 45 9.65 -10.23 1.09
CA ALA A 45 10.59 -10.36 -0.01
C ALA A 45 11.31 -9.03 -0.25
N GLU A 46 12.61 -9.11 -0.55
CA GLU A 46 13.41 -7.96 -0.92
C GLU A 46 14.02 -8.15 -2.31
N VAL A 47 13.86 -7.13 -3.15
CA VAL A 47 14.43 -7.11 -4.50
C VAL A 47 15.11 -5.76 -4.70
N GLU A 48 16.43 -5.79 -4.89
CA GLU A 48 17.23 -4.59 -5.17
C GLU A 48 17.02 -3.47 -4.12
N GLY A 49 16.96 -3.81 -2.84
CA GLY A 49 16.74 -2.87 -1.74
C GLY A 49 15.28 -2.42 -1.55
N MET A 50 14.36 -2.87 -2.40
CA MET A 50 12.92 -2.61 -2.26
C MET A 50 12.26 -3.79 -1.55
N ARG A 51 11.55 -3.49 -0.45
CA ARG A 51 10.91 -4.50 0.40
C ARG A 51 9.42 -4.60 0.12
N PHE A 52 8.92 -5.82 0.07
CA PHE A 52 7.55 -6.16 -0.22
C PHE A 52 6.99 -7.17 0.78
N ILE A 53 5.69 -7.06 1.05
CA ILE A 53 4.89 -8.09 1.68
C ILE A 53 4.05 -8.72 0.58
N LEU A 54 4.23 -10.01 0.36
CA LEU A 54 3.57 -10.78 -0.68
C LEU A 54 2.49 -11.67 -0.06
N ARG A 55 1.36 -11.78 -0.76
CA ARG A 55 0.33 -12.78 -0.49
C ARG A 55 0.01 -13.52 -1.78
N LEU A 56 0.27 -14.83 -1.77
CA LEU A 56 0.20 -15.66 -2.96
C LEU A 56 -1.12 -16.44 -3.02
N ARG A 57 -1.74 -16.44 -4.19
CA ARG A 57 -2.84 -17.33 -4.58
C ARG A 57 -2.38 -18.18 -5.77
N PRO A 58 -3.13 -19.24 -6.13
CA PRO A 58 -2.73 -20.14 -7.21
C PRO A 58 -2.55 -19.49 -8.59
N ASP A 59 -3.21 -18.37 -8.85
CA ASP A 59 -3.25 -17.70 -10.16
C ASP A 59 -3.01 -16.18 -10.08
N ARG A 60 -2.81 -15.65 -8.87
CA ARG A 60 -2.57 -14.22 -8.61
C ARG A 60 -1.72 -13.99 -7.38
N ALA A 61 -1.14 -12.82 -7.27
CA ALA A 61 -0.47 -12.36 -6.06
C ALA A 61 -0.81 -10.91 -5.75
N GLU A 62 -0.78 -10.60 -4.46
CA GLU A 62 -0.76 -9.23 -3.94
C GLU A 62 0.64 -8.92 -3.46
N ALA A 63 1.15 -7.74 -3.82
CA ALA A 63 2.45 -7.24 -3.38
C ALA A 63 2.29 -5.82 -2.81
N VAL A 64 2.48 -5.69 -1.49
CA VAL A 64 2.47 -4.42 -0.78
C VAL A 64 3.92 -3.94 -0.61
N ARG A 65 4.28 -2.77 -1.13
CA ARG A 65 5.60 -2.17 -0.88
C ARG A 65 5.65 -1.58 0.52
N VAL A 66 6.64 -1.99 1.31
CA VAL A 66 6.88 -1.48 2.67
C VAL A 66 8.08 -0.53 2.76
N SER A 67 8.99 -0.55 1.78
CA SER A 67 10.10 0.41 1.72
C SER A 67 9.61 1.79 1.25
N PRO A 68 10.07 2.91 1.85
CA PRO A 68 9.68 4.26 1.41
C PRO A 68 10.22 4.57 0.01
N MET A 69 9.50 5.40 -0.76
CA MET A 69 9.92 5.84 -2.10
C MET A 69 9.34 7.22 -2.41
N PHE A 70 10.18 8.12 -2.90
CA PHE A 70 9.78 9.43 -3.39
C PHE A 70 10.69 9.90 -4.54
N PRO A 71 10.15 10.30 -5.71
CA PRO A 71 8.73 10.20 -6.09
C PRO A 71 8.29 8.73 -6.34
N PRO A 72 6.99 8.42 -6.21
CA PRO A 72 6.49 7.07 -6.49
C PRO A 72 6.59 6.75 -7.98
N ASN A 73 7.41 5.74 -8.35
CA ASN A 73 7.55 5.29 -9.74
C ASN A 73 6.91 3.89 -9.92
N PHE A 74 5.74 3.84 -10.55
CA PHE A 74 5.00 2.59 -10.74
C PHE A 74 5.82 1.53 -11.51
N ARG A 75 6.49 1.93 -12.60
CA ARG A 75 7.19 0.98 -13.49
C ARG A 75 8.33 0.26 -12.77
N GLU A 76 9.08 0.99 -11.95
CA GLU A 76 10.19 0.43 -11.17
C GLU A 76 9.68 -0.51 -10.08
N VAL A 77 8.66 -0.09 -9.33
CA VAL A 77 8.04 -0.91 -8.28
C VAL A 77 7.43 -2.17 -8.88
N ALA A 78 6.66 -2.04 -9.96
CA ALA A 78 6.00 -3.15 -10.64
C ALA A 78 7.00 -4.21 -11.12
N ARG A 79 8.11 -3.81 -11.75
CA ARG A 79 9.17 -4.74 -12.17
C ARG A 79 9.73 -5.51 -10.98
N ARG A 80 10.09 -4.82 -9.89
CA ARG A 80 10.67 -5.45 -8.70
C ARG A 80 9.68 -6.38 -8.00
N ALA A 81 8.40 -6.00 -7.93
CA ALA A 81 7.34 -6.83 -7.38
C ALA A 81 7.10 -8.09 -8.22
N GLN A 82 7.09 -7.98 -9.55
CA GLN A 82 7.00 -9.14 -10.45
C GLN A 82 8.17 -10.11 -10.24
N ILE A 83 9.40 -9.59 -10.07
CA ILE A 83 10.57 -10.43 -9.75
C ILE A 83 10.40 -11.11 -8.39
N ALA A 84 9.94 -10.38 -7.37
CA ALA A 84 9.72 -10.92 -6.03
C ALA A 84 8.70 -12.06 -6.07
N VAL A 85 7.54 -11.84 -6.71
CA VAL A 85 6.49 -12.85 -6.83
C VAL A 85 6.93 -14.04 -7.67
N ALA A 86 7.63 -13.83 -8.79
CA ALA A 86 8.12 -14.94 -9.61
C ALA A 86 9.08 -15.85 -8.83
N ARG A 87 9.93 -15.27 -7.97
CA ARG A 87 10.86 -16.01 -7.11
C ARG A 87 10.13 -16.82 -6.04
N GLU A 88 9.15 -16.21 -5.35
CA GLU A 88 8.45 -16.87 -4.25
C GLU A 88 7.36 -17.86 -4.71
N SER A 89 6.69 -17.58 -5.83
CA SER A 89 5.61 -18.45 -6.36
C SER A 89 6.10 -19.52 -7.33
N GLY A 90 7.23 -19.31 -8.00
CA GLY A 90 7.69 -20.14 -9.13
C GLY A 90 6.87 -19.96 -10.41
N CYS A 91 5.86 -19.08 -10.41
CA CYS A 91 5.00 -18.82 -11.56
C CYS A 91 5.47 -17.60 -12.36
N MET A 92 5.05 -17.53 -13.62
CA MET A 92 5.40 -16.41 -14.50
C MET A 92 4.38 -15.26 -14.37
N PRO A 93 4.79 -14.03 -14.04
CA PRO A 93 3.91 -12.87 -14.05
C PRO A 93 3.49 -12.48 -15.47
N ASP A 94 2.19 -12.29 -15.70
CA ASP A 94 1.64 -11.92 -17.00
C ASP A 94 1.24 -10.43 -17.06
N TRP A 95 0.58 -9.95 -16.01
CA TRP A 95 0.17 -8.56 -15.89
C TRP A 95 0.29 -8.08 -14.45
N VAL A 96 0.39 -6.76 -14.29
CA VAL A 96 0.44 -6.06 -13.02
C VAL A 96 -0.45 -4.82 -13.09
N ILE A 97 -1.23 -4.59 -12.02
CA ILE A 97 -2.11 -3.44 -11.85
C ILE A 97 -2.05 -2.94 -10.40
N GLY A 98 -2.68 -1.79 -10.14
CA GLY A 98 -2.76 -1.18 -8.83
C GLY A 98 -1.99 0.13 -8.79
N ASP A 99 -1.46 0.45 -7.63
CA ASP A 99 -0.69 1.67 -7.38
C ASP A 99 0.76 1.33 -6.94
N PRO A 100 1.68 2.30 -6.88
CA PRO A 100 3.07 2.04 -6.50
C PRO A 100 3.28 1.58 -5.04
N ALA A 101 2.25 1.52 -4.20
CA ALA A 101 2.29 0.98 -2.84
C ALA A 101 1.64 -0.40 -2.73
N MET A 102 0.63 -0.69 -3.56
CA MET A 102 -0.13 -1.93 -3.56
C MET A 102 -0.39 -2.43 -4.99
N LEU A 103 0.11 -3.62 -5.28
CA LEU A 103 0.05 -4.23 -6.61
C LEU A 103 -0.72 -5.54 -6.60
N GLU A 104 -1.54 -5.75 -7.62
CA GLU A 104 -2.11 -7.06 -7.94
C GLU A 104 -1.46 -7.59 -9.22
N ILE A 105 -1.02 -8.85 -9.18
CA ILE A 105 -0.26 -9.50 -10.25
C ILE A 105 -0.99 -10.77 -10.67
N GLY A 106 -1.19 -10.94 -11.98
CA GLY A 106 -1.69 -12.19 -12.55
C GLY A 106 -0.55 -13.16 -12.85
N LEU A 107 -0.72 -14.43 -12.47
CA LEU A 107 0.30 -15.46 -12.59
C LEU A 107 -0.13 -16.57 -13.53
N SER A 108 0.80 -16.98 -14.40
CA SER A 108 0.73 -18.17 -15.24
C SER A 108 1.56 -19.26 -14.57
N CYS A 109 0.90 -20.32 -14.10
CA CYS A 109 1.49 -21.43 -13.35
C CYS A 109 1.25 -22.74 -14.10
N ASP A 110 2.27 -23.60 -14.20
CA ASP A 110 2.16 -24.94 -14.79
C ASP A 110 1.55 -24.97 -16.20
N GLY A 111 1.85 -23.95 -17.02
CA GLY A 111 1.29 -23.80 -18.36
C GLY A 111 -0.19 -23.37 -18.42
N ARG A 112 -0.84 -23.15 -17.26
CA ARG A 112 -2.17 -22.53 -17.21
C ARG A 112 -2.03 -21.03 -17.45
N PRO A 113 -2.82 -20.43 -18.36
CA PRO A 113 -2.75 -19.00 -18.62
C PRO A 113 -3.16 -18.20 -17.38
N ALA A 114 -2.57 -17.02 -17.24
CA ALA A 114 -2.96 -16.10 -16.19
C ALA A 114 -4.46 -15.71 -16.32
N PRO A 115 -5.14 -15.44 -15.20
CA PRO A 115 -6.51 -14.98 -15.22
C PRO A 115 -6.60 -13.67 -16.02
N LYS A 116 -7.77 -13.40 -16.61
CA LYS A 116 -7.97 -12.15 -17.36
C LYS A 116 -7.66 -10.95 -16.47
N LYS A 117 -6.81 -10.04 -16.97
CA LYS A 117 -6.50 -8.76 -16.30
C LYS A 117 -7.82 -8.08 -15.89
N PRO A 118 -8.02 -7.79 -14.60
CA PRO A 118 -9.17 -7.01 -14.15
C PRO A 118 -9.25 -5.72 -14.96
N ARG A 119 -10.39 -5.47 -15.58
CA ARG A 119 -10.63 -4.18 -16.22
C ARG A 119 -10.78 -3.17 -15.09
N GLY A 120 -9.93 -2.16 -15.08
CA GLY A 120 -10.07 -1.05 -14.13
C GLY A 120 -11.49 -0.50 -14.28
N ARG A 121 -12.22 -0.40 -13.16
CA ARG A 121 -13.36 0.51 -13.12
C ARG A 121 -12.73 1.90 -13.11
N HIS A 122 -12.81 2.62 -14.22
CA HIS A 122 -12.67 4.07 -14.20
C HIS A 122 -13.74 4.58 -13.24
N THR A 123 -13.40 4.77 -11.96
CA THR A 123 -14.31 5.34 -10.98
C THR A 123 -14.07 6.84 -10.84
N ASP A 124 -12.99 7.36 -11.43
CA ASP A 124 -12.70 8.79 -11.46
C ASP A 124 -12.42 9.25 -12.89
N CYS A 125 -13.47 9.78 -13.51
CA CYS A 125 -13.35 10.78 -14.57
C CYS A 125 -13.81 12.12 -14.01
N ASP A 126 -13.19 12.63 -12.93
CA ASP A 126 -13.05 14.07 -12.73
C ASP A 126 -12.13 14.37 -11.54
N PHE A 127 -10.87 14.68 -11.81
CA PHE A 127 -10.11 15.55 -10.92
C PHE A 127 -9.38 16.58 -11.79
N LEU A 128 -10.15 17.62 -12.15
CA LEU A 128 -9.72 18.91 -12.65
C LEU A 128 -9.14 18.91 -14.07
N VAL A 129 -9.98 19.34 -15.01
CA VAL A 129 -9.59 19.85 -16.33
C VAL A 129 -8.59 21.00 -16.16
N VAL A 130 -7.29 20.70 -16.18
CA VAL A 130 -6.23 21.68 -16.42
C VAL A 130 -5.66 21.38 -17.80
N ARG A 131 -6.19 22.06 -18.83
CA ARG A 131 -5.74 22.07 -20.24
C ARG A 131 -6.22 20.95 -21.18
N GLY A 132 -7.48 20.50 -21.04
CA GLY A 132 -8.20 19.92 -22.18
C GLY A 132 -7.65 18.61 -22.78
N VAL A 133 -6.89 17.84 -22.00
CA VAL A 133 -6.50 16.47 -22.39
C VAL A 133 -6.89 15.52 -21.27
N SER A 134 -7.99 14.80 -21.46
CA SER A 134 -8.37 13.64 -20.65
C SER A 134 -7.46 12.47 -21.04
N GLN A 135 -6.33 12.32 -20.34
CA GLN A 135 -5.55 11.09 -20.42
C GLN A 135 -6.00 10.14 -19.32
N CYS A 136 -6.83 9.19 -19.75
CA CYS A 136 -7.14 7.95 -19.06
C CYS A 136 -6.07 6.92 -19.47
N GLY A 137 -5.26 6.44 -18.53
CA GLY A 137 -4.24 5.41 -18.77
C GLY A 137 -4.16 4.42 -17.63
#